data_AF-A0A9W6QE59-F1
#
_entry.id   AF-A0A9W6QE59-F1
#
_cell.length_a   1.000
_cell.length_b   1.000
_cell.length_c   1.000
_cell.angle_alpha   90.00
_cell.angle_beta   90.00
_cell.angle_gamma   90.00
#
_symmetry.space_group_name_H-M   'P 1'
#
loop_
_entity.id
_entity.type
_entity.pdbx_description
1 polymer ?
#
loop_
_entity_poly.entity_id
_entity_poly.type
_entity_poly.pdbx_seq_one_letter_code
_entity_poly.pdbx_strand_id
1 'polypeptide(L)'
;MSDDGYGSGLSQAESLDEDNLRVDPLEEGIEPAEHWAEADKFGMTAAEQREGESLDQRLAEEEPDVAVVDEPQGPTTPLSHVDDRIDARSPDVDDPAPPEPSHPLHTEAERRGQAADEAGGSVAESLREG
;
A
#
# COMPACT_ATOMS: atom_id res chain seq x y z
N MET A 1 -41.11 27.47 42.51
CA MET A 1 -40.64 26.25 41.84
C MET A 1 -40.84 26.50 40.37
N SER A 2 -39.77 26.88 39.67
CA SER A 2 -39.79 27.04 38.22
C SER A 2 -39.87 25.65 37.61
N ASP A 3 -40.91 25.43 36.83
CA ASP A 3 -41.05 24.25 35.99
C ASP A 3 -40.36 24.62 34.67
N ASP A 4 -39.10 24.23 34.53
CA ASP A 4 -38.31 24.52 33.33
C ASP A 4 -38.80 23.62 32.18
N GLY A 5 -39.52 24.24 31.25
CA GLY A 5 -40.18 23.62 30.12
C GLY A 5 -39.22 23.04 29.08
N TYR A 6 -38.70 21.84 29.31
CA TYR A 6 -37.94 21.05 28.33
C TYR A 6 -38.63 19.73 27.95
N GLY A 7 -39.96 19.66 28.03
CA GLY A 7 -40.67 18.38 28.07
C GLY A 7 -41.45 17.93 26.83
N SER A 8 -41.63 18.72 25.76
CA SER A 8 -42.57 18.31 24.68
C SER A 8 -42.30 18.94 23.31
N GLY A 9 -41.07 18.85 22.79
CA GLY A 9 -40.80 19.41 21.45
C GLY A 9 -39.48 19.04 20.78
N LEU A 10 -38.79 17.98 21.20
CA LEU A 10 -37.58 17.56 20.48
C LEU A 10 -37.95 17.09 19.08
N SER A 11 -37.23 17.59 18.09
CA SER A 11 -37.41 17.14 16.71
C SER A 11 -37.01 15.65 16.59
N GLN A 12 -37.52 14.95 15.56
CA GLN A 12 -37.11 13.55 15.30
C GLN A 12 -35.58 13.41 15.20
N ALA A 13 -34.89 14.43 14.70
CA ALA A 13 -33.44 14.44 14.60
C ALA A 13 -32.77 14.53 15.98
N GLU A 14 -33.16 15.48 16.83
CA GLU A 14 -32.58 15.64 18.18
C GLU A 14 -32.86 14.45 19.10
N SER A 15 -33.95 13.72 18.87
CA SER A 15 -34.24 12.48 19.62
C SER A 15 -33.25 11.34 19.35
N LEU A 16 -32.46 11.44 18.27
CA LEU A 16 -31.41 10.49 17.90
C LEU A 16 -30.02 10.90 18.40
N ASP A 17 -29.88 12.04 19.09
CA ASP A 17 -28.60 12.45 19.66
C ASP A 17 -28.20 11.52 20.81
N GLU A 18 -26.90 11.30 20.97
CA GLU A 18 -26.29 10.37 21.92
C GLU A 18 -26.72 10.62 23.37
N ASP A 19 -26.75 11.89 23.77
CA ASP A 19 -27.20 12.34 25.10
C ASP A 19 -28.66 11.92 25.40
N ASN A 20 -29.50 11.81 24.35
CA ASN A 20 -30.90 11.44 24.45
C ASN A 20 -31.13 9.93 24.30
N LEU A 21 -30.33 9.25 23.46
CA LEU A 21 -30.41 7.81 23.27
C LEU A 21 -29.98 7.01 24.51
N ARG A 22 -29.26 7.64 25.46
CA ARG A 22 -28.74 7.01 26.70
C ARG A 22 -27.97 5.72 26.44
N VAL A 23 -27.44 5.59 25.23
CA VAL A 23 -26.62 4.49 24.73
C VAL A 23 -25.50 5.16 23.97
N ASP A 24 -24.30 5.15 24.54
CA ASP A 24 -23.08 5.52 23.83
C ASP A 24 -22.67 4.31 22.96
N PRO A 25 -22.56 4.43 21.62
CA PRO A 25 -22.07 3.35 20.76
C PRO A 25 -20.71 2.79 21.17
N LEU A 26 -19.91 3.55 21.92
CA LEU A 26 -18.62 3.14 22.50
C LEU A 26 -18.77 2.43 23.86
N GLU A 27 -19.93 2.48 24.52
CA GLU A 27 -20.17 1.81 25.82
C GLU A 27 -20.26 0.29 25.66
N GLU A 28 -20.89 -0.21 24.59
CA GLU A 28 -20.91 -1.64 24.26
C GLU A 28 -19.60 -2.09 23.58
N GLY A 29 -18.98 -1.19 22.80
CA GLY A 29 -17.81 -1.49 21.99
C GLY A 29 -18.12 -2.43 20.81
N ILE A 30 -17.41 -2.26 19.69
CA ILE A 30 -17.44 -3.23 18.60
C ILE A 30 -16.29 -4.21 18.85
N GLU A 31 -16.59 -5.48 19.05
CA GLU A 31 -15.56 -6.53 19.03
C GLU A 31 -15.06 -6.69 17.58
N PRO A 32 -13.76 -6.47 17.31
CA PRO A 32 -13.20 -6.75 16.00
C PRO A 32 -13.30 -8.25 15.72
N ALA A 33 -13.39 -8.62 14.44
CA ALA A 33 -13.37 -10.02 14.06
C ALA A 33 -12.09 -10.69 14.58
N GLU A 34 -12.25 -11.80 15.30
CA GLU A 34 -11.16 -12.72 15.55
C GLU A 34 -10.64 -13.26 14.21
N HIS A 35 -9.35 -13.55 14.13
CA HIS A 35 -8.72 -14.15 12.93
C HIS A 35 -8.93 -13.32 11.65
N TRP A 36 -8.40 -12.09 11.63
CA TRP A 36 -8.42 -11.27 10.43
C TRP A 36 -7.87 -12.03 9.21
N ALA A 37 -8.51 -11.86 8.06
CA ALA A 37 -8.37 -12.72 6.89
C ALA A 37 -6.94 -12.89 6.35
N GLU A 38 -6.03 -11.94 6.63
CA GLU A 38 -4.65 -12.04 6.16
C GLU A 38 -3.65 -12.49 7.25
N ALA A 39 -4.12 -12.78 8.47
CA ALA A 39 -3.28 -13.25 9.57
C ALA A 39 -2.59 -14.59 9.27
N ASP A 40 -3.13 -15.37 8.33
CA ASP A 40 -2.61 -16.67 7.91
C ASP A 40 -1.98 -16.65 6.49
N LYS A 41 -1.69 -15.47 5.94
CA LYS A 41 -1.01 -15.37 4.64
C LYS A 41 0.45 -15.84 4.70
N PHE A 42 1.02 -16.12 3.54
CA PHE A 42 2.46 -16.41 3.44
C PHE A 42 3.29 -15.20 3.92
N GLY A 43 4.39 -15.46 4.63
CA GLY A 43 5.29 -14.40 5.13
C GLY A 43 5.02 -13.96 6.57
N MET A 44 4.13 -14.64 7.29
CA MET A 44 3.87 -14.37 8.71
C MET A 44 4.97 -14.96 9.62
N THR A 45 5.80 -15.87 9.11
CA THR A 45 6.93 -16.43 9.84
C THR A 45 8.29 -15.95 9.28
N ALA A 46 9.30 -15.92 10.14
CA ALA A 46 10.66 -15.55 9.73
C ALA A 46 11.30 -16.55 8.74
N ALA A 47 10.75 -17.77 8.63
CA ALA A 47 11.19 -18.75 7.65
C ALA A 47 10.64 -18.41 6.26
N GLU A 48 9.33 -18.16 6.17
CA GLU A 48 8.65 -17.78 4.93
C GLU A 48 9.19 -16.46 4.36
N GLN A 49 9.47 -15.46 5.20
CA GLN A 49 10.07 -14.21 4.73
C GLN A 49 11.46 -14.41 4.11
N ARG A 50 12.23 -15.40 4.60
CA ARG A 50 13.54 -15.74 4.02
C ARG A 50 13.42 -16.54 2.73
N GLU A 51 12.40 -17.38 2.62
CA GLU A 51 12.13 -18.17 1.42
C GLU A 51 11.57 -17.28 0.30
N GLY A 52 10.70 -16.34 0.66
CA GLY A 52 9.95 -15.53 -0.29
C GLY A 52 8.81 -16.31 -0.93
N GLU A 53 7.76 -15.60 -1.31
CA GLU A 53 6.61 -16.20 -1.97
C GLU A 53 6.96 -16.59 -3.43
N SER A 54 6.40 -17.70 -3.91
CA SER A 54 6.57 -18.09 -5.31
C SER A 54 5.87 -17.12 -6.26
N LEU A 55 6.41 -16.96 -7.47
CA LEU A 55 5.80 -16.09 -8.48
C LEU A 55 4.40 -16.57 -8.87
N ASP A 56 4.19 -17.89 -8.96
CA ASP A 56 2.90 -18.48 -9.29
C ASP A 56 1.84 -18.18 -8.22
N GLN A 57 2.20 -18.21 -6.93
CA GLN A 57 1.28 -17.82 -5.85
C GLN A 57 0.90 -16.35 -5.95
N ARG A 58 1.89 -15.47 -6.11
CA ARG A 58 1.64 -14.02 -6.28
C ARG A 58 0.71 -13.74 -7.45
N LEU A 59 0.93 -14.40 -8.59
CA LEU A 59 0.10 -14.23 -9.78
C LEU A 59 -1.33 -14.77 -9.58
N ALA A 60 -1.50 -15.82 -8.78
CA ALA A 60 -2.82 -16.36 -8.46
C ALA A 60 -3.64 -15.46 -7.52
N GLU A 61 -2.98 -14.60 -6.73
CA GLU A 61 -3.65 -13.60 -5.89
C GLU A 61 -4.11 -12.36 -6.66
N GLU A 62 -3.51 -12.08 -7.82
CA GLU A 62 -3.82 -10.89 -8.63
C GLU A 62 -5.13 -11.06 -9.42
N GLU A 63 -5.95 -10.00 -9.46
CA GLU A 63 -7.05 -9.87 -10.42
C GLU A 63 -6.54 -9.13 -11.66
N PRO A 64 -6.76 -9.66 -12.89
CA PRO A 64 -6.43 -8.92 -14.10
C PRO A 64 -7.28 -7.66 -14.25
N ASP A 65 -6.66 -6.48 -14.29
CA ASP A 65 -7.34 -5.20 -14.54
C ASP A 65 -7.99 -5.12 -15.93
N VAL A 66 -7.56 -5.98 -16.85
CA VAL A 66 -8.08 -6.09 -18.21
C VAL A 66 -8.64 -7.49 -18.44
N ALA A 67 -9.68 -7.58 -19.27
CA ALA A 67 -10.22 -8.87 -19.66
C ALA A 67 -9.10 -9.73 -20.26
N VAL A 68 -8.99 -10.97 -19.77
CA VAL A 68 -8.11 -11.96 -20.39
C VAL A 68 -8.64 -12.23 -21.79
N VAL A 69 -7.94 -11.72 -22.78
CA VAL A 69 -8.24 -11.97 -24.19
C VAL A 69 -7.45 -13.22 -24.59
N ASP A 70 -8.10 -14.21 -25.20
CA ASP A 70 -7.43 -15.44 -25.67
C ASP A 70 -6.33 -15.16 -26.70
N GLU A 71 -6.38 -13.98 -27.35
CA GLU A 71 -5.36 -13.54 -28.28
C GLU A 71 -4.27 -12.70 -27.58
N PRO A 72 -2.99 -12.98 -27.86
CA PRO A 72 -1.88 -12.27 -27.23
C PRO A 72 -1.95 -10.78 -27.56
N GLN A 73 -1.89 -9.94 -26.52
CA GLN A 73 -1.79 -8.47 -26.63
C GLN A 73 -0.40 -8.00 -27.14
N GLY A 74 0.37 -8.91 -27.73
CA GLY A 74 1.71 -8.65 -28.24
C GLY A 74 1.71 -8.27 -29.72
N PRO A 75 2.86 -7.82 -30.25
CA PRO A 75 3.01 -7.59 -31.68
C PRO A 75 2.73 -8.88 -32.46
N THR A 76 1.75 -8.84 -33.36
CA THR A 76 1.40 -9.96 -34.26
C THR A 76 2.40 -10.10 -35.42
N THR A 77 3.47 -9.31 -35.40
CA THR A 77 4.53 -9.31 -36.39
C THR A 77 5.21 -10.68 -36.42
N PRO A 78 5.22 -11.38 -37.56
CA PRO A 78 5.97 -12.63 -37.71
C PRO A 78 7.45 -12.40 -37.38
N LEU A 79 8.11 -13.38 -36.74
CA LEU A 79 9.53 -13.28 -36.38
C LEU A 79 10.43 -12.90 -37.57
N SER A 80 10.07 -13.30 -38.80
CA SER A 80 10.80 -12.94 -40.02
C SER A 80 10.74 -11.45 -40.39
N HIS A 81 9.79 -10.70 -39.82
CA HIS A 81 9.62 -9.26 -40.02
C HIS A 81 10.10 -8.44 -38.80
N VAL A 82 10.54 -9.09 -37.73
CA VAL A 82 11.19 -8.43 -36.60
C VAL A 82 12.61 -8.07 -37.05
N ASP A 83 12.95 -6.78 -37.03
CA ASP A 83 14.31 -6.33 -37.32
C ASP A 83 15.22 -6.70 -36.13
N ASP A 84 16.45 -7.16 -36.40
CA ASP A 84 17.44 -7.59 -35.37
C ASP A 84 17.97 -6.43 -34.52
N ARG A 85 17.48 -5.20 -34.77
CA ARG A 85 17.82 -3.98 -34.05
C ARG A 85 17.05 -3.83 -32.75
N ILE A 86 17.21 -4.79 -31.84
CA ILE A 86 16.65 -4.71 -30.48
C ILE A 86 17.27 -3.53 -29.71
N ASP A 87 18.54 -3.20 -29.99
CA ASP A 87 19.26 -2.09 -29.37
C ASP A 87 18.96 -0.71 -30.00
N ALA A 88 18.20 -0.66 -31.10
CA ALA A 88 17.86 0.62 -31.72
C ALA A 88 16.63 1.22 -31.05
N ARG A 89 16.75 2.47 -30.63
CA ARG A 89 15.63 3.23 -30.07
C ARG A 89 14.50 3.35 -31.12
N SER A 90 13.32 2.85 -30.78
CA SER A 90 12.11 3.08 -31.56
C SER A 90 11.74 4.58 -31.51
N PRO A 91 11.32 5.19 -32.63
CA PRO A 91 10.95 6.61 -32.66
C PRO A 91 9.73 6.95 -31.79
N ASP A 92 8.94 5.94 -31.39
CA ASP A 92 7.76 6.08 -30.53
C ASP A 92 8.05 5.96 -29.03
N VAL A 93 9.30 5.74 -28.63
CA VAL A 93 9.72 5.73 -27.23
C VAL A 93 10.25 7.12 -26.90
N ASP A 94 9.57 7.82 -25.99
CA ASP A 94 10.07 9.07 -25.39
C ASP A 94 11.52 8.90 -24.94
N ASP A 95 12.33 9.96 -25.10
CA ASP A 95 13.70 9.99 -24.55
C ASP A 95 13.64 9.44 -23.10
N PRO A 96 14.48 8.45 -22.73
CA PRO A 96 14.46 7.92 -21.39
C PRO A 96 14.55 9.09 -20.44
N ALA A 97 13.73 9.05 -19.39
CA ALA A 97 13.84 10.00 -18.29
C ALA A 97 15.34 10.20 -17.99
N PRO A 98 15.80 11.46 -17.81
CA PRO A 98 17.18 11.69 -17.43
C PRO A 98 17.53 10.72 -16.30
N PRO A 99 18.75 10.15 -16.29
CA PRO A 99 19.09 9.10 -15.35
C PRO A 99 18.63 9.54 -13.96
N GLU A 100 17.76 8.72 -13.36
CA GLU A 100 17.33 8.92 -11.98
C GLU A 100 18.61 9.22 -11.18
N PRO A 101 18.61 10.27 -10.34
CA PRO A 101 19.77 10.57 -9.52
C PRO A 101 20.14 9.27 -8.83
N SER A 102 21.38 8.81 -9.03
CA SER A 102 21.86 7.55 -8.47
C SER A 102 21.52 7.53 -6.98
N HIS A 103 20.50 6.78 -6.60
CA HIS A 103 20.14 6.64 -5.20
C HIS A 103 21.40 6.12 -4.52
N PRO A 104 21.93 6.84 -3.51
CA PRO A 104 23.14 6.40 -2.83
C PRO A 104 22.89 4.97 -2.34
N LEU A 105 23.85 4.07 -2.61
CA LEU A 105 23.76 2.70 -2.15
C LEU A 105 23.54 2.73 -0.64
N HIS A 106 22.40 2.22 -0.19
CA HIS A 106 22.10 2.12 1.23
C HIS A 106 23.27 1.50 1.97
N THR A 107 23.66 2.07 3.10
CA THR A 107 24.71 1.47 3.92
C THR A 107 24.26 0.11 4.44
N GLU A 108 25.19 -0.73 4.88
CA GLU A 108 24.83 -2.02 5.49
C GLU A 108 23.95 -1.81 6.74
N ALA A 109 24.16 -0.72 7.48
CA ALA A 109 23.32 -0.36 8.62
C ALA A 109 21.89 0.00 8.18
N GLU A 110 21.72 0.79 7.12
CA GLU A 110 20.40 1.12 6.57
C GLU A 110 19.67 -0.13 6.06
N ARG A 111 20.36 -1.03 5.35
CA ARG A 111 19.79 -2.31 4.91
C ARG A 111 19.34 -3.21 6.06
N ARG A 112 19.94 -3.05 7.24
CA ARG A 112 19.58 -3.80 8.47
C ARG A 112 18.63 -3.03 9.39
N GLY A 113 18.22 -1.80 9.05
CA GLY A 113 17.40 -0.94 9.91
C GLY A 113 18.14 -0.39 11.15
N GLN A 114 19.48 -0.37 11.12
CA GLN A 114 20.37 0.02 12.22
C GLN A 114 21.01 1.40 12.01
N ALA A 115 20.46 2.23 11.12
CA ALA A 115 21.02 3.53 10.79
C ALA A 115 21.17 4.45 12.03
N ALA A 116 20.32 4.28 13.05
CA ALA A 116 20.39 5.04 14.29
C ALA A 116 21.58 4.67 15.20
N ASP A 117 22.17 3.49 15.02
CA ASP A 117 23.25 2.96 15.85
C ASP A 117 24.64 3.36 15.32
N GLU A 118 24.72 3.86 14.08
CA GLU A 118 25.95 4.30 13.46
C GLU A 118 26.15 5.81 13.66
N ALA A 119 27.31 6.19 14.20
CA ALA A 119 27.68 7.59 14.42
C ALA A 119 27.78 8.32 13.07
N GLY A 120 26.71 8.99 12.66
CA GLY A 120 26.56 9.61 11.34
C GLY A 120 25.22 9.35 10.65
N GLY A 121 24.37 8.47 11.20
CA GLY A 121 23.05 8.17 10.62
C GLY A 121 22.14 9.38 10.48
N SER A 122 21.52 9.49 9.29
CA SER A 122 20.40 10.31 8.76
C SER A 122 20.13 11.73 9.29
N VAL A 123 20.31 12.00 10.58
CA VAL A 123 20.18 13.35 11.19
C VAL A 123 21.48 14.15 11.03
N ALA A 124 22.64 13.50 11.02
CA ALA A 124 23.93 14.21 10.94
C ALA A 124 24.23 14.78 9.55
N GLU A 125 23.75 14.13 8.48
CA GLU A 125 23.96 14.56 7.08
C GLU A 125 23.16 15.81 6.74
N SER A 126 21.88 15.88 7.16
CA SER A 126 20.97 17.01 6.87
C SER A 126 21.37 18.33 7.54
N LEU A 127 22.25 18.29 8.55
CA LEU A 127 22.77 19.47 9.24
C LEU A 127 24.09 20.01 8.62
N ARG A 128 24.74 19.29 7.68
CA ARG A 128 26.01 19.71 7.08
C ARG A 128 25.84 20.54 5.80
N GLU A 129 24.69 20.50 5.15
CA GLU A 129 24.43 21.15 3.86
C GLU A 129 23.61 22.46 3.96
N GLY A 130 23.46 23.02 5.17
CA GLY A 130 22.81 24.31 5.44
C GLY A 130 23.77 25.49 5.56
#